data_AF-A0A7K2KRP3-F1
#
_entry.id   AF-A0A7K2KRP3-F1
#
_cell.length_a   1.000
_cell.length_b   1.000
_cell.length_c   1.000
_cell.angle_alpha   90.00
_cell.angle_beta   90.00
_cell.angle_gamma   90.00
#
_symmetry.space_group_name_H-M   'P 1'
#
loop_
_entity.id
_entity.type
_entity.pdbx_description
1 polymer ?
#
loop_
_entity_poly.entity_id
_entity_poly.type
_entity_poly.pdbx_seq_one_letter_code
_entity_poly.pdbx_strand_id
1 'polypeptide(L)' 'MTESSPGLTSGAVARRLGVAPTTLRSWDRRYGIGPAAHESGRHRRWSPHDIAVLQEMCRLTAAGVPPAEAARTAR' A
#
# COMPACT_ATOMS: atom_id res chain seq x y z
N MET A 1 -13.98 20.30 10.18
CA MET A 1 -12.67 20.55 9.54
C MET A 1 -11.97 19.20 9.44
N THR A 2 -12.00 18.54 8.29
CA THR A 2 -11.39 17.22 8.12
C THR A 2 -9.91 17.43 7.84
N GLU A 3 -9.08 17.24 8.86
CA GLU A 3 -7.63 17.30 8.72
C GLU A 3 -7.21 16.28 7.65
N SER A 4 -6.78 16.79 6.49
CA SER A 4 -6.09 15.99 5.49
C SER A 4 -4.73 15.63 6.06
N SER A 5 -4.70 14.58 6.89
CA SER A 5 -3.47 14.03 7.45
C SER A 5 -2.48 13.82 6.30
N PRO A 6 -1.26 14.38 6.38
CA PRO A 6 -0.28 14.20 5.33
C PRO A 6 -0.04 12.70 5.17
N GLY A 7 -0.16 12.20 3.93
CA GLY A 7 -0.08 10.76 3.65
C GLY A 7 1.15 10.11 4.30
N LEU A 8 1.02 8.86 4.71
CA LEU A 8 2.09 8.14 5.39
C LEU A 8 3.24 7.87 4.41
N THR A 9 4.48 7.89 4.91
CA THR A 9 5.63 7.45 4.09
C THR A 9 5.61 5.93 3.93
N SER A 10 6.21 5.41 2.87
CA SER A 10 6.32 3.95 2.68
C SER A 10 6.93 3.23 3.89
N GLY A 11 7.89 3.85 4.59
CA GLY A 11 8.48 3.27 5.80
C GLY A 11 7.49 3.22 6.98
N ALA A 12 6.69 4.27 7.16
CA ALA A 12 5.66 4.30 8.19
C ALA A 12 4.57 3.26 7.93
N VAL A 13 4.13 3.12 6.67
CA VAL A 13 3.15 2.10 6.26
C VAL A 13 3.70 0.70 6.43
N ALA A 14 4.92 0.44 5.97
CA ALA A 14 5.59 -0.85 6.10
C ALA A 14 5.64 -1.31 7.57
N ARG A 15 6.07 -0.42 8.48
CA ARG A 15 6.08 -0.69 9.92
C ARG A 15 4.69 -0.93 10.49
N ARG A 16 3.69 -0.17 10.05
CA ARG A 16 2.28 -0.34 10.49
C ARG A 16 1.70 -1.68 10.09
N LEU A 17 2.04 -2.18 8.91
CA LEU A 17 1.52 -3.43 8.36
C LEU A 17 2.38 -4.66 8.67
N GLY A 18 3.56 -4.46 9.27
CA GLY A 18 4.50 -5.56 9.54
C GLY A 18 5.13 -6.16 8.29
N VAL A 19 5.22 -5.39 7.19
CA VAL A 19 5.81 -5.84 5.92
C VAL A 19 7.08 -5.06 5.59
N ALA A 20 7.94 -5.62 4.75
CA ALA A 20 9.11 -4.91 4.27
C ALA A 20 8.72 -3.77 3.30
N PRO A 21 9.42 -2.61 3.31
CA PRO A 21 9.19 -1.55 2.32
C PRO A 21 9.38 -2.01 0.86
N THR A 22 10.21 -3.04 0.64
CA THR A 22 10.39 -3.71 -0.66
C THR A 22 9.13 -4.41 -1.14
N THR A 23 8.31 -4.97 -0.24
CA THR A 23 7.02 -5.59 -0.57
C THR A 23 6.05 -4.56 -1.14
N LEU A 24 5.93 -3.40 -0.48
CA LEU A 24 5.09 -2.29 -0.97
C LEU A 24 5.54 -1.81 -2.37
N ARG A 25 6.86 -1.65 -2.57
CA ARG A 25 7.42 -1.30 -3.89
C ARG A 25 7.19 -2.39 -4.94
N SER A 26 7.16 -3.65 -4.54
CA SER A 26 6.89 -4.78 -5.44
C SER A 26 5.44 -4.78 -5.89
N TRP A 27 4.49 -4.57 -4.98
CA TRP A 27 3.07 -4.51 -5.31
C TRP A 27 2.69 -3.29 -6.14
N ASP A 28 3.29 -2.14 -5.85
CA ASP A 28 3.18 -0.93 -6.68
C ASP A 28 3.67 -1.19 -8.12
N ARG A 29 4.86 -1.76 -8.29
CA ARG A 29 5.41 -2.01 -9.64
C ARG A 29 4.72 -3.15 -10.40
N ARG A 30 4.39 -4.26 -9.73
CA ARG A 30 3.85 -5.48 -10.37
C ARG A 30 2.36 -5.42 -10.55
N TYR A 31 1.66 -4.79 -9.61
CA TYR A 31 0.22 -4.80 -9.56
C TYR A 31 -0.37 -3.39 -9.59
N GLY A 32 0.42 -2.31 -9.58
CA GLY A 32 -0.16 -0.95 -9.53
C GLY A 32 -0.87 -0.65 -8.21
N ILE A 33 -0.61 -1.42 -7.15
CA ILE A 33 -1.10 -1.15 -5.79
C ILE A 33 -0.14 -0.15 -5.16
N GLY A 34 -0.33 1.12 -5.50
CA GLY A 34 0.47 2.23 -5.02
C GLY A 34 -0.39 3.47 -4.84
N PRO A 35 0.10 4.47 -4.11
CA PRO A 35 -0.66 5.68 -3.86
C PRO A 35 -1.06 6.42 -5.11
N ALA A 36 -2.32 6.85 -5.08
CA ALA A 36 -2.95 7.65 -6.12
C ALA A 36 -2.21 8.97 -6.40
N ALA A 37 -1.58 9.58 -5.38
CA ALA A 37 -0.79 10.80 -5.52
C ALA A 37 0.68 10.49 -5.77
N HIS A 38 1.02 10.13 -7.01
CA HIS A 38 2.41 10.03 -7.44
C HIS A 38 2.89 11.38 -8.00
N GLU A 39 3.53 12.19 -7.16
CA GLU A 39 4.33 13.33 -7.63
C GLU A 39 5.77 12.90 -7.86
N SER A 40 6.18 12.86 -9.13
CA SER A 40 7.56 12.58 -9.55
C SER A 40 8.54 13.47 -8.79
N GLY A 41 9.47 12.85 -8.05
CA GLY A 41 10.53 13.54 -7.29
C GLY A 41 10.25 13.72 -5.79
N ARG A 42 9.04 13.41 -5.29
CA ARG A 42 8.76 13.38 -3.84
C ARG A 42 8.66 11.97 -3.29
N HIS A 43 8.90 11.85 -1.98
CA HIS A 43 8.71 10.58 -1.27
C HIS A 43 7.24 10.16 -1.38
N ARG A 44 7.02 8.90 -1.75
CA ARG A 44 5.70 8.29 -1.89
C ARG A 44 4.85 8.47 -0.61
N ARG A 45 3.68 9.09 -0.75
CA ARG A 45 2.72 9.38 0.33
C ARG A 45 1.47 8.54 0.17
N TRP A 46 1.16 7.72 1.17
CA TRP A 46 0.03 6.80 1.18
C TRP A 46 -1.15 7.45 1.90
N SER A 47 -2.27 7.56 1.20
CA SER A 47 -3.54 7.98 1.77
C SER A 47 -4.14 6.88 2.65
N PRO A 48 -5.12 7.21 3.51
CA PRO A 48 -5.89 6.19 4.25
C PRO A 48 -6.52 5.13 3.34
N HIS A 49 -6.95 5.50 2.14
CA HIS A 49 -7.52 4.57 1.16
C HIS A 49 -6.46 3.57 0.65
N ASP A 50 -5.27 4.06 0.28
CA ASP A 50 -4.18 3.19 -0.17
C ASP A 50 -3.77 2.20 0.94
N ILE A 51 -3.81 2.66 2.20
CA ILE A 51 -3.51 1.81 3.37
C ILE A 51 -4.57 0.71 3.53
N ALA A 52 -5.85 1.00 3.30
CA ALA A 52 -6.92 0.00 3.38
C ALA A 52 -6.72 -1.11 2.32
N VAL A 53 -6.37 -0.74 1.09
CA VAL A 53 -6.02 -1.69 0.02
C VAL A 53 -4.83 -2.56 0.43
N LEU A 54 -3.79 -1.97 1.03
CA LEU A 54 -2.63 -2.73 1.51
C LEU A 54 -2.96 -3.65 2.69
N GLN A 55 -3.86 -3.25 3.59
CA GLN A 55 -4.33 -4.12 4.67
C GLN A 55 -5.03 -5.34 4.12
N GLU A 56 -5.87 -5.16 3.09
CA GLU A 56 -6.56 -6.27 2.44
C GLU A 56 -5.60 -7.20 1.70
N MET A 57 -4.60 -6.65 1.00
CA MET A 57 -3.50 -7.42 0.43
C MET A 57 -2.78 -8.28 1.49
N CYS A 58 -2.45 -7.69 2.65
CA CYS A 58 -1.81 -8.41 3.75
C CYS A 58 -2.71 -9.53 4.29
N ARG A 59 -4.01 -9.26 4.46
CA ARG A 59 -4.99 -10.23 4.94
C ARG A 59 -5.12 -11.43 3.98
N LEU A 60 -5.26 -11.17 2.69
CA LEU A 60 -5.41 -12.21 1.66
C LEU A 60 -4.14 -13.06 1.53
N THR A 61 -2.98 -12.41 1.50
CA THR A 61 -1.70 -13.12 1.43
C THR A 61 -1.42 -13.96 2.67
N ALA A 62 -1.77 -13.48 3.86
CA ALA A 62 -1.69 -14.25 5.10
C ALA A 62 -2.67 -15.45 5.11
N ALA A 63 -3.79 -15.36 4.40
CA ALA A 63 -4.73 -16.47 4.19
C ALA A 63 -4.27 -17.47 3.11
N GLY A 64 -3.08 -17.28 2.53
CA GLY A 64 -2.52 -18.16 1.50
C GLY A 64 -2.88 -17.78 0.06
N VAL A 65 -3.61 -16.68 -0.15
CA VAL A 65 -3.95 -16.20 -1.50
C VAL A 65 -2.69 -15.67 -2.19
N PRO A 66 -2.40 -16.10 -3.45
CA PRO A 66 -1.26 -15.57 -4.19
C PRO A 66 -1.34 -14.04 -4.36
N PRO A 67 -0.23 -13.29 -4.26
CA PRO A 67 -0.25 -11.82 -4.31
C PRO A 67 -0.88 -11.21 -5.56
N ALA A 68 -0.84 -11.90 -6.70
CA ALA A 68 -1.46 -11.43 -7.94
C ALA A 68 -3.00 -11.49 -7.88
N GLU A 69 -3.56 -12.51 -7.23
CA GLU A 69 -5.00 -12.66 -7.01
C GLU A 69 -5.49 -11.75 -5.89
N ALA A 70 -4.70 -11.65 -4.80
CA ALA A 70 -4.95 -10.68 -3.75
C ALA A 70 -5.04 -9.24 -4.33
N ALA A 71 -4.15 -8.89 -5.26
CA ALA A 71 -4.15 -7.56 -5.89
C ALA A 71 -5.30 -7.31 -6.87
N ARG A 72 -5.95 -8.36 -7.37
CA ARG A 72 -7.20 -8.23 -8.13
C ARG A 72 -8.39 -8.03 -7.20
N THR A 73 -8.36 -8.68 -6.04
CA THR A 73 -9.44 -8.65 -5.06
C THR A 73 -9.44 -7.38 -4.21
N ALA A 74 -8.26 -6.82 -3.92
CA ALA A 74 -8.10 -5.67 -3.05
C ALA A 74 -8.30 -4.31 -3.74
N ARG A 75 -8.43 -4.27 -5.07
CA ARG A 75 -8.71 -3.04 -5.84
C ARG A 75 -10.19 -2.73 -5.87
#